data_AF-A0A2J8XR30-F1
#
_entry.id   AF-A0A2J8XR30-F1
#
_cell.length_a   1.000
_cell.length_b   1.000
_cell.length_c   1.000
_cell.angle_alpha   90.00
_cell.angle_beta   90.00
_cell.angle_gamma   90.00
#
_symmetry.space_group_name_H-M   'P 1'
#
loop_
_entity.id
_entity.type
_entity.pdbx_description
1 polymer ?
#
loop_
_entity_poly.entity_id
_entity_poly.type
_entity_poly.pdbx_seq_one_letter_code
_entity_poly.pdbx_strand_id
1 'polypeptide(L)'
;MEREMVLCLAQTIHTQEGALPRPSISAEPGTTIPPGSRVTFVCRGPAGVQTFRLERESRSKYNDTNDVSQASSSESEARFRIDSVSEDSAGCY
;
A
#
# COMPACT_ATOMS: atom_id res chain seq x y z
N MET A 1 -27.53 1.27 6.42
CA MET A 1 -26.77 2.35 5.75
C MET A 1 -25.33 1.87 5.70
N GLU A 2 -25.04 1.05 4.71
CA GLU A 2 -23.73 0.41 4.53
C GLU A 2 -22.88 1.41 3.74
N ARG A 3 -21.92 2.05 4.41
CA ARG A 3 -21.02 3.00 3.76
C ARG A 3 -19.90 2.19 3.14
N GLU A 4 -20.03 1.92 1.83
CA GLU A 4 -19.02 1.25 1.03
C GLU A 4 -17.80 2.18 0.86
N MET A 5 -16.63 1.68 1.22
CA MET A 5 -15.37 2.41 1.12
C MET A 5 -14.51 1.78 0.03
N VAL A 6 -14.21 2.56 -0.99
CA VAL A 6 -13.48 2.13 -2.20
C VAL A 6 -12.07 2.71 -2.17
N LEU A 7 -11.07 1.89 -2.48
CA LEU A 7 -9.66 2.30 -2.63
C LEU A 7 -9.39 2.60 -4.12
N CYS A 8 -8.93 3.80 -4.46
CA CYS A 8 -8.51 4.18 -5.82
C CYS A 8 -6.98 4.28 -5.89
N LEU A 9 -6.36 3.63 -6.88
CA LEU A 9 -4.89 3.56 -7.01
C LEU A 9 -4.36 4.46 -8.15
N ALA A 10 -3.70 5.57 -7.84
CA ALA A 10 -2.87 6.37 -8.76
C ALA A 10 -1.54 6.68 -8.04
N GLN A 11 -0.31 6.67 -8.60
CA GLN A 11 0.22 7.48 -9.71
C GLN A 11 1.57 6.86 -10.22
N THR A 12 2.12 7.40 -11.32
CA THR A 12 3.42 6.99 -11.94
C THR A 12 4.53 8.00 -11.60
N ILE A 13 5.71 7.54 -11.17
CA ILE A 13 6.88 8.41 -10.86
C ILE A 13 7.90 8.32 -12.00
N HIS A 14 8.35 9.47 -12.52
CA HIS A 14 9.44 9.56 -13.51
C HIS A 14 10.77 9.89 -12.81
N THR A 15 11.80 9.05 -12.97
CA THR A 15 13.19 9.30 -12.52
C THR A 15 14.15 9.37 -13.71
N GLN A 16 15.29 10.05 -13.55
CA GLN A 16 16.26 10.39 -14.61
C GLN A 16 17.06 9.19 -15.16
N GLU A 17 16.87 7.98 -14.63
CA GLU A 17 17.57 6.75 -15.00
C GLU A 17 16.54 5.64 -15.34
N GLY A 18 15.77 5.87 -16.41
CA GLY A 18 14.66 4.98 -16.78
C GLY A 18 13.48 5.04 -15.81
N ALA A 19 12.28 4.74 -16.31
CA ALA A 19 11.10 4.62 -15.45
C ALA A 19 11.22 3.31 -14.66
N LEU A 20 11.40 3.40 -13.33
CA LEU A 20 11.15 2.23 -12.48
C LEU A 20 9.69 1.79 -12.70
N PRO A 21 9.43 0.49 -12.88
CA PRO A 21 8.07 0.01 -13.06
C PRO A 21 7.23 0.45 -11.86
N ARG A 22 6.03 0.94 -12.15
CA ARG A 22 5.10 1.41 -11.13
C ARG A 22 4.85 0.27 -10.12
N PRO A 23 5.01 0.50 -8.81
CA PRO A 23 4.71 -0.52 -7.83
C PRO A 23 3.21 -0.83 -7.83
N SER A 24 2.86 -2.05 -7.43
CA SER A 24 1.48 -2.44 -7.19
C SER A 24 1.18 -2.43 -5.70
N ILE A 25 -0.08 -2.20 -5.37
CA ILE A 25 -0.59 -2.24 -4.01
C ILE A 25 -1.91 -3.01 -4.01
N SER A 26 -2.10 -3.82 -2.99
CA SER A 26 -3.33 -4.57 -2.75
C SER A 26 -3.65 -4.56 -1.25
N ALA A 27 -4.88 -4.93 -0.89
CA ALA A 27 -5.32 -5.02 0.49
C ALA A 27 -5.91 -6.41 0.77
N GLU A 28 -5.46 -7.04 1.85
CA GLU A 28 -5.94 -8.34 2.33
C GLU A 28 -6.76 -8.15 3.61
N PRO A 29 -7.95 -8.76 3.74
CA PRO A 29 -8.62 -9.65 2.77
C PRO A 29 -9.29 -8.94 1.59
N GLY A 30 -9.36 -7.61 1.60
CA GLY A 30 -9.95 -6.82 0.53
C GLY A 30 -9.87 -5.31 0.82
N THR A 31 -10.53 -4.51 -0.01
CA THR A 31 -10.57 -3.04 0.14
C THR A 31 -11.75 -2.56 0.99
N THR A 32 -12.82 -3.35 1.07
CA THR A 32 -13.96 -3.08 1.95
C THR A 32 -13.80 -3.85 3.26
N ILE A 33 -13.40 -3.14 4.32
CA ILE A 33 -13.06 -3.73 5.60
C ILE A 33 -13.99 -3.17 6.69
N PRO A 34 -14.65 -4.03 7.49
CA PRO A 34 -15.49 -3.58 8.59
C PRO A 34 -14.67 -2.84 9.67
N PRO A 35 -15.23 -1.82 10.33
CA PRO A 35 -14.59 -1.18 11.49
C PRO A 35 -14.21 -2.21 12.56
N GLY A 36 -13.07 -2.01 13.21
CA GLY A 36 -12.49 -2.93 14.20
C GLY A 36 -11.78 -4.15 13.62
N SER A 37 -11.88 -4.39 12.31
CA SER A 37 -11.19 -5.49 11.64
C SER A 37 -9.76 -5.12 11.25
N ARG A 38 -8.95 -6.14 11.01
CA ARG A 38 -7.57 -5.98 10.52
C ARG A 38 -7.54 -5.90 9.00
N VAL A 39 -6.66 -5.05 8.47
CA VAL A 39 -6.27 -5.04 7.05
C VAL A 39 -4.76 -5.04 6.92
N THR A 40 -4.25 -5.70 5.87
CA THR A 40 -2.83 -5.65 5.48
C THR A 40 -2.73 -5.12 4.07
N PHE A 41 -2.05 -3.98 3.90
CA PHE A 41 -1.64 -3.52 2.57
C PHE A 41 -0.39 -4.28 2.15
N VAL A 42 -0.39 -4.81 0.94
CA VAL A 42 0.74 -5.51 0.34
C VAL A 42 1.21 -4.67 -0.83
N CYS A 43 2.41 -4.11 -0.71
CA CYS A 43 3.06 -3.32 -1.75
C CYS A 43 4.12 -4.18 -2.42
N ARG A 44 4.12 -4.23 -3.75
CA ARG A 44 5.12 -4.94 -4.56
C ARG A 44 5.77 -4.01 -5.55
N GLY A 45 7.07 -4.19 -5.75
CA GLY A 45 7.88 -3.41 -6.67
C GLY A 45 8.96 -4.29 -7.28
N PRO A 46 9.80 -3.73 -8.16
CA PRO A 46 10.91 -4.47 -8.75
C PRO A 46 11.86 -5.02 -7.67
N ALA A 47 12.54 -6.12 -7.98
CA ALA A 47 13.55 -6.70 -7.08
C ALA A 47 14.64 -5.67 -6.72
N GLY A 48 15.11 -5.74 -5.47
CA GLY A 48 16.16 -4.85 -4.96
C GLY A 48 15.65 -3.54 -4.35
N VAL A 49 14.33 -3.32 -4.31
CA VAL A 49 13.74 -2.24 -3.50
C VAL A 49 14.07 -2.49 -2.03
N GLN A 50 14.63 -1.49 -1.37
CA GLN A 50 15.03 -1.53 0.04
C GLN A 50 14.00 -0.89 0.97
N THR A 51 13.18 0.02 0.45
CA THR A 51 12.21 0.78 1.22
C THR A 51 10.91 0.91 0.45
N PHE A 52 9.80 0.61 1.11
CA PHE A 52 8.46 0.94 0.61
C PHE A 52 7.84 2.03 1.48
N ARG A 53 7.10 2.93 0.84
CA ARG A 53 6.27 3.95 1.49
C ARG A 53 4.81 3.69 1.18
N LEU A 54 3.98 3.62 2.21
CA LEU A 54 2.53 3.67 2.08
C LEU A 54 2.05 5.07 2.48
N GLU A 55 1.58 5.85 1.52
CA GLU A 55 1.04 7.19 1.75
C GLU A 55 -0.48 7.17 1.75
N ARG A 56 -1.11 8.14 2.39
CA ARG A 56 -2.55 8.40 2.27
C ARG A 56 -2.77 9.78 1.70
N GLU A 57 -3.46 9.84 0.56
CA GLU A 57 -3.66 11.07 -0.23
C GLU A 57 -4.24 12.22 0.60
N SER A 58 -5.23 11.92 1.44
CA SER A 58 -6.01 12.95 2.15
C SER A 58 -5.32 13.59 3.34
N ARG A 59 -4.22 13.01 3.86
CA ARG A 59 -3.66 13.43 5.16
C ARG A 59 -2.17 13.68 5.19
N SER A 60 -1.47 13.58 4.04
CA SER A 60 0.00 13.68 3.97
C SER A 60 0.71 12.79 4.99
N LYS A 61 0.04 11.71 5.42
CA LYS A 61 0.55 10.73 6.36
C LYS A 61 1.11 9.58 5.55
N TYR A 62 2.32 9.18 5.87
CA TYR A 62 2.96 8.04 5.26
C TYR A 62 3.61 7.14 6.31
N ASN A 63 3.78 5.87 5.96
CA ASN A 63 4.55 4.91 6.72
C ASN A 63 5.62 4.35 5.81
N ASP A 64 6.87 4.45 6.22
CA ASP A 64 7.99 3.81 5.54
C ASP A 64 8.31 2.48 6.22
N THR A 65 8.76 1.50 5.44
CA THR A 65 9.30 0.25 5.98
C THR A 65 10.50 -0.21 5.17
N ASN A 66 11.50 -0.72 5.89
CA ASN A 66 12.64 -1.46 5.34
C ASN A 66 12.48 -2.98 5.58
N ASP A 67 11.37 -3.40 6.20
CA ASP A 67 10.98 -4.81 6.27
C ASP A 67 10.46 -5.22 4.90
N VAL A 68 11.42 -5.56 4.02
CA VAL A 68 11.16 -5.94 2.64
C VAL A 68 11.59 -7.38 2.45
N SER A 69 10.66 -8.17 1.91
CA SER A 69 10.87 -9.57 1.56
C SER A 69 10.94 -9.74 0.06
N GLN A 70 11.63 -10.78 -0.39
CA GLN A 70 11.66 -11.14 -1.80
C GLN A 70 10.42 -11.99 -2.11
N ALA A 71 9.46 -11.44 -2.86
CA ALA A 71 8.25 -12.16 -3.27
C ALA A 71 8.51 -13.10 -4.45
N SER A 72 9.41 -12.73 -5.37
CA SER A 72 9.83 -13.54 -6.51
C SER A 72 11.26 -13.15 -6.93
N SER A 73 11.84 -13.82 -7.94
CA SER A 73 13.15 -13.43 -8.48
C SER A 73 13.20 -12.02 -9.07
N SER A 74 12.02 -11.42 -9.33
CA SER A 74 11.90 -10.11 -9.98
C SER A 74 11.11 -9.09 -9.16
N GLU A 75 10.64 -9.46 -7.97
CA GLU A 75 9.79 -8.60 -7.13
C GLU A 75 10.21 -8.60 -5.65
N SER A 76 10.25 -7.39 -5.10
CA SER A 76 10.32 -7.12 -3.67
C SER A 76 8.92 -6.79 -3.14
N GLU A 77 8.63 -7.14 -1.89
CA GLU A 77 7.34 -6.95 -1.24
C GLU A 77 7.48 -6.43 0.19
N ALA A 78 6.62 -5.48 0.55
CA ALA A 78 6.46 -4.99 1.92
C ALA A 78 4.99 -5.07 2.36
N ARG A 79 4.77 -5.27 3.67
CA ARG A 79 3.44 -5.42 4.25
C ARG A 79 3.20 -4.37 5.33
N PHE A 80 2.10 -3.63 5.22
CA PHE A 80 1.69 -2.62 6.19
C PHE A 80 0.40 -3.04 6.86
N ARG A 81 0.42 -3.20 8.19
CA ARG A 81 -0.75 -3.67 8.95
C ARG A 81 -1.46 -2.54 9.67
N ILE A 82 -2.78 -2.58 9.60
CA ILE A 82 -3.67 -1.82 10.48
C ILE A 82 -4.48 -2.85 11.26
N ASP A 83 -4.26 -2.93 12.57
CA ASP A 83 -4.88 -3.95 13.42
C ASP A 83 -6.36 -3.71 13.70
N SER A 84 -6.80 -2.45 13.67
CA SER A 84 -8.19 -2.05 13.91
C SER A 84 -8.56 -0.89 12.99
N VAL A 85 -9.31 -1.20 11.93
CA VAL A 85 -9.79 -0.21 10.97
C VAL A 85 -10.82 0.71 11.62
N SER A 86 -10.70 2.00 11.34
CA SER A 86 -11.63 3.03 11.77
C SER A 86 -11.87 4.02 10.63
N GLU A 87 -12.77 4.97 10.85
CA GLU A 87 -13.00 6.08 9.91
C GLU A 87 -11.72 6.90 9.69
N ASP A 88 -10.77 6.92 10.64
CA ASP A 88 -9.49 7.59 10.42
C ASP A 88 -8.61 6.88 9.40
N SER A 89 -8.69 5.56 9.27
CA SER A 89 -7.96 4.76 8.27
C SER A 89 -8.67 4.69 6.91
N ALA A 90 -9.78 5.39 6.74
CA ALA A 90 -10.51 5.45 5.48
C ALA A 90 -9.82 6.34 4.44
N GLY A 91 -9.85 5.93 3.16
CA GLY A 91 -9.50 6.80 2.03
C GLY A 91 -8.61 6.17 0.96
N CYS A 92 -8.08 7.02 0.07
CA CYS A 92 -7.14 6.62 -0.98
C CYS A 92 -5.71 6.55 -0.42
N TYR A 93 -5.02 5.49 -0.80
CA TYR A 93 -3.64 5.18 -0.48
C TYR A 93 -2.83 5.05 -1.75
#